data_AF-A0AAV8XR23-F1
#
_entry.id   AF-A0AAV8XR23-F1
#
_cell.length_a   1.000
_cell.length_b   1.000
_cell.length_c   1.000
_cell.angle_alpha   90.00
_cell.angle_beta   90.00
_cell.angle_gamma   90.00
#
_symmetry.space_group_name_H-M   'P 1'
#
loop_
_entity.id
_entity.type
_entity.pdbx_description
1 polymer ?
#
loop_
_entity_poly.entity_id
_entity_poly.type
_entity_poly.pdbx_seq_one_letter_code
_entity_poly.pdbx_strand_id
1 'polypeptide(L)'
;MGCYKGHSQINCMEAIRNGTADVAILDASDIYTAGLHFDLVPFISEIYDLDEPGYYVVAVAKESDPTTELTYLKNKNTCHGGINTAAGWVYPLAFLISNGWIRPYGCNSIRAAAEYFSKSCVRVH
;
A
#
# COMPACT_ATOMS: atom_id res chain seq x y z
N MET A 1 -9.20 -10.27 27.71
CA MET A 1 -8.78 -9.90 26.34
C MET A 1 -9.99 -10.07 25.44
N GLY A 2 -10.43 -9.01 24.76
CA GLY A 2 -11.63 -9.00 23.91
C GLY A 2 -11.29 -8.63 22.48
N CYS A 3 -12.19 -8.91 21.54
CA CYS A 3 -12.03 -8.57 20.13
C CYS A 3 -13.00 -7.46 19.75
N TYR A 4 -12.49 -6.38 19.16
CA TYR A 4 -13.28 -5.32 18.55
C TYR A 4 -13.30 -5.50 17.03
N LYS A 5 -14.47 -5.35 16.40
CA LYS A 5 -14.62 -5.45 14.95
C LYS A 5 -14.62 -4.06 14.32
N GLY A 6 -13.52 -3.70 13.65
CA GLY A 6 -13.47 -2.59 12.70
C GLY A 6 -13.79 -3.06 11.28
N HIS A 7 -14.35 -2.17 10.45
CA HIS A 7 -14.68 -2.46 9.05
C HIS A 7 -13.61 -2.02 8.05
N SER A 8 -12.62 -1.25 8.52
CA SER A 8 -11.45 -0.82 7.77
C SER A 8 -10.28 -0.60 8.74
N GLN A 9 -9.06 -0.46 8.21
CA GLN A 9 -7.92 -0.08 9.05
C GLN A 9 -8.13 1.29 9.71
N ILE A 10 -8.74 2.24 8.98
CA ILE A 10 -9.11 3.56 9.50
C ILE A 10 -10.06 3.44 10.70
N ASN A 11 -11.07 2.58 10.65
CA ASN A 11 -11.96 2.36 11.79
C ASN A 11 -11.24 1.76 12.99
N CYS A 12 -10.28 0.86 12.77
CA CYS A 12 -9.45 0.34 13.86
C CYS A 12 -8.56 1.45 14.47
N MET A 13 -7.93 2.29 13.65
CA MET A 13 -7.13 3.43 14.12
C MET A 13 -7.99 4.40 14.95
N GLU A 14 -9.19 4.73 14.47
CA GLU A 14 -10.14 5.58 15.17
C GLU A 14 -10.62 4.95 16.49
N ALA A 15 -10.91 3.65 16.49
CA ALA A 15 -11.32 2.94 17.68
C ALA A 15 -10.23 2.97 18.77
N ILE A 16 -8.96 2.84 18.38
CA ILE A 16 -7.81 2.94 19.29
C ILE A 16 -7.68 4.36 19.83
N ARG A 17 -7.71 5.38 18.96
CA ARG A 17 -7.67 6.79 19.37
C ARG A 17 -8.78 7.12 20.38
N ASN A 18 -9.96 6.55 20.19
CA ASN A 18 -11.12 6.79 21.05
C ASN A 18 -11.13 5.91 22.32
N GLY A 19 -10.14 5.04 22.53
CA GLY A 19 -10.06 4.15 23.70
C GLY A 19 -11.08 3.01 23.71
N THR A 20 -11.63 2.65 22.54
CA THR A 20 -12.59 1.53 22.38
C THR A 20 -11.94 0.24 21.89
N ALA A 21 -10.67 0.31 21.47
CA ALA A 21 -9.79 -0.80 21.16
C ALA A 21 -8.36 -0.45 21.61
N ASP A 22 -7.49 -1.45 21.77
CA ASP A 22 -6.15 -1.23 22.34
C ASP A 22 -5.04 -1.27 21.28
N VAL A 23 -5.11 -2.22 20.34
CA VAL A 23 -4.05 -2.46 19.35
C VAL A 23 -4.62 -3.00 18.04
N ALA A 24 -3.95 -2.67 16.95
CA ALA A 24 -4.18 -3.25 15.63
C ALA A 24 -2.83 -3.42 14.91
N ILE A 25 -2.76 -4.42 14.03
CA ILE A 25 -1.63 -4.57 13.10
C ILE A 25 -2.00 -3.80 11.83
N LEU A 26 -1.08 -2.96 11.36
CA LEU A 26 -1.26 -2.06 10.22
C LEU A 26 -0.14 -2.32 9.20
N ASP A 27 -0.43 -2.11 7.92
CA ASP A 27 0.62 -2.13 6.89
C ASP A 27 1.60 -0.96 7.10
N ALA A 28 2.83 -1.09 6.59
CA ALA A 28 3.88 -0.09 6.74
C ALA A 28 3.45 1.32 6.29
N SER A 29 2.62 1.43 5.25
CA SER A 29 2.07 2.70 4.79
C SER A 29 0.94 3.24 5.67
N ASP A 30 0.13 2.35 6.25
CA ASP A 30 -0.97 2.70 7.13
C ASP A 30 -0.45 3.25 8.47
N ILE A 31 0.76 2.86 8.90
CA ILE A 31 1.46 3.46 10.06
C ILE A 31 1.65 4.97 9.87
N TYR A 32 1.96 5.44 8.65
CA TYR A 32 2.08 6.88 8.37
C TYR A 32 0.75 7.60 8.60
N THR A 33 -0.34 7.04 8.08
CA THR A 33 -1.71 7.56 8.27
C THR A 33 -2.10 7.55 9.76
N ALA A 34 -1.78 6.47 10.47
CA ALA A 34 -2.06 6.30 11.89
C ALA A 34 -1.35 7.36 12.75
N GLY A 35 -0.08 7.63 12.51
CA GLY A 35 0.67 8.67 13.21
C GLY A 35 0.19 10.09 12.84
N LEU A 36 -0.06 10.36 11.56
CA LEU A 36 -0.41 11.70 11.09
C LEU A 36 -1.83 12.14 11.48
N HIS A 37 -2.79 11.22 11.50
CA HIS A 37 -4.21 11.55 11.65
C HIS A 37 -4.86 11.02 12.93
N PHE A 38 -4.22 10.06 13.62
CA PHE A 38 -4.79 9.40 14.79
C PHE A 38 -3.87 9.44 16.02
N ASP A 39 -2.72 10.11 15.94
CA ASP A 39 -1.72 10.22 17.01
C ASP A 39 -1.29 8.86 17.58
N LEU A 40 -1.34 7.80 16.76
CA LEU A 40 -0.93 6.46 17.15
C LEU A 40 0.58 6.28 17.01
N VAL A 41 1.17 5.49 17.90
CA VAL A 41 2.60 5.20 17.91
C VAL A 41 2.82 3.70 17.70
N PRO A 42 3.66 3.28 16.74
CA PRO A 42 4.04 1.88 16.61
C PRO A 42 4.97 1.47 17.76
N PHE A 43 4.68 0.34 18.40
CA PHE A 43 5.48 -0.19 19.53
C PHE A 43 5.81 -1.68 19.40
N ILE A 44 5.25 -2.37 18.40
CA ILE A 44 5.55 -3.75 18.03
C ILE A 44 5.75 -3.80 16.51
N SER A 45 6.68 -4.62 16.04
CA SER A 45 6.91 -4.86 14.61
C SER A 45 6.99 -6.36 14.34
N GLU A 46 6.48 -6.78 13.19
CA GLU A 46 6.62 -8.15 12.71
C GLU A 46 8.04 -8.37 12.17
N ILE A 47 8.63 -9.51 12.51
CA ILE A 47 9.90 -9.98 11.95
C ILE A 47 9.58 -11.28 11.22
N TYR A 48 9.84 -11.30 9.92
CA TYR A 48 9.61 -12.45 9.07
C TYR A 48 10.93 -13.21 8.89
N ASP A 49 11.43 -13.28 7.65
CA ASP A 49 12.64 -14.03 7.29
C ASP A 49 13.87 -13.13 7.13
N LEU A 50 13.73 -11.82 7.41
CA LEU A 50 14.83 -10.89 7.53
C LEU A 50 15.17 -10.75 9.01
N ASP A 51 16.46 -10.64 9.35
CA ASP A 51 16.92 -10.33 10.72
C ASP A 51 16.58 -8.88 11.15
N GLU A 52 15.73 -8.19 10.37
CA GLU A 52 15.25 -6.83 10.56
C GLU A 52 13.73 -6.75 10.30
N PRO A 53 13.00 -5.81 10.93
CA PRO A 53 11.55 -5.67 10.78
C PRO A 53 11.19 -5.03 9.44
N GLY A 54 11.33 -5.80 8.36
CA GLY A 54 11.09 -5.38 6.99
C GLY A 54 10.68 -6.53 6.07
N TYR A 55 10.28 -6.17 4.87
CA TYR A 55 9.97 -7.11 3.79
C TYR A 55 10.25 -6.47 2.43
N TYR A 56 10.46 -7.30 1.40
CA TYR A 56 10.68 -6.81 0.04
C TYR A 56 9.36 -6.54 -0.69
N VAL A 57 9.30 -5.40 -1.38
CA VAL A 57 8.25 -5.13 -2.37
C VAL A 57 8.71 -5.66 -3.73
N VAL A 58 7.91 -6.55 -4.33
CA VAL A 58 8.22 -7.17 -5.61
C VAL A 58 7.06 -7.01 -6.59
N ALA A 59 7.38 -6.92 -7.89
CA ALA A 59 6.40 -7.01 -8.97
C ALA A 59 6.54 -8.37 -9.63
N VAL A 60 5.43 -9.12 -9.73
CA VAL A 60 5.41 -10.46 -10.30
C VAL A 60 4.67 -10.44 -11.63
N ALA A 61 5.27 -11.05 -12.64
CA ALA A 61 4.69 -11.22 -13.97
C ALA A 61 4.72 -12.70 -14.38
N LYS A 62 3.94 -13.06 -15.39
CA LYS A 62 3.98 -14.41 -15.96
C LYS A 62 5.23 -14.56 -16.81
N GLU A 63 5.95 -15.65 -16.64
CA GLU A 63 7.10 -16.01 -17.48
C GLU A 63 6.73 -16.05 -18.98
N SER A 64 5.51 -16.48 -19.30
CA SER A 64 5.00 -16.55 -20.67
C SER A 64 4.67 -15.19 -21.29
N ASP A 65 4.76 -14.08 -20.55
CA ASP A 65 4.64 -12.71 -21.08
C ASP A 65 6.01 -12.05 -21.14
N PRO A 66 6.76 -12.22 -22.24
CA PRO A 66 8.10 -11.65 -22.40
C PRO A 66 8.07 -10.12 -22.58
N THR A 67 6.89 -9.52 -22.71
CA THR A 67 6.73 -8.08 -22.98
C THR A 67 6.42 -7.28 -21.72
N THR A 68 6.30 -7.93 -20.56
CA THR A 68 6.10 -7.26 -19.28
C THR A 68 7.42 -7.17 -18.54
N GLU A 69 7.90 -5.93 -18.39
CA GLU A 69 9.06 -5.60 -17.57
C GLU A 69 8.78 -4.31 -16.78
N LEU A 70 9.54 -4.05 -15.72
CA LEU A 70 9.29 -2.96 -14.77
C LEU A 70 9.20 -1.57 -15.42
N THR A 71 9.90 -1.36 -16.53
CA THR A 71 9.99 -0.09 -17.26
C THR A 71 8.92 0.05 -18.35
N TYR A 72 8.27 -1.05 -18.79
CA TYR A 72 7.27 -1.07 -19.87
C TYR A 72 5.93 -1.64 -19.40
N LEU A 73 5.30 -0.91 -18.48
CA LEU A 73 3.99 -1.27 -17.92
C LEU A 73 2.81 -0.47 -18.49
N LYS A 74 3.08 0.47 -19.41
CA LYS A 74 2.03 1.28 -20.04
C LYS A 74 1.02 0.37 -20.76
N ASN A 75 -0.27 0.61 -20.53
CA ASN A 75 -1.38 -0.19 -21.07
C ASN A 75 -1.40 -1.67 -20.64
N LYS A 76 -0.61 -2.09 -19.65
CA LYS A 76 -0.73 -3.42 -19.05
C LYS A 76 -1.89 -3.45 -18.05
N ASN A 77 -2.41 -4.65 -17.79
CA ASN A 77 -3.37 -4.87 -16.71
C ASN A 77 -2.60 -5.14 -15.41
N THR A 78 -3.01 -4.53 -14.30
CA THR A 78 -2.31 -4.61 -13.02
C THR A 78 -3.20 -5.08 -11.87
N CYS A 79 -2.60 -5.75 -10.90
CA CYS A 79 -3.27 -6.18 -9.66
C CYS A 79 -2.49 -5.61 -8.48
N HIS A 80 -3.21 -5.00 -7.53
CA HIS A 80 -2.61 -4.28 -6.41
C HIS A 80 -3.17 -4.81 -5.09
N GLY A 81 -2.31 -4.85 -4.06
CA GLY A 81 -2.68 -5.29 -2.71
C GLY A 81 -3.82 -4.47 -2.11
N GLY A 82 -3.84 -3.17 -2.34
CA GLY A 82 -4.89 -2.25 -1.93
C GLY A 82 -4.44 -0.81 -2.13
N ILE A 83 -5.38 0.13 -2.21
CA ILE A 83 -5.04 1.55 -2.27
C ILE A 83 -4.28 1.95 -1.00
N ASN A 84 -3.32 2.86 -1.15
CA ASN A 84 -2.43 3.34 -0.09
C ASN A 84 -1.52 2.30 0.57
N THR A 85 -1.73 1.00 0.38
CA THR A 85 -0.80 -0.04 0.90
C THR A 85 0.63 0.16 0.38
N ALA A 86 1.64 -0.19 1.19
CA ALA A 86 3.04 0.02 0.88
C ALA A 86 3.42 -0.76 -0.39
N ALA A 87 3.35 -2.08 -0.33
CA ALA A 87 3.71 -2.95 -1.46
C ALA A 87 2.76 -2.81 -2.65
N GLY A 88 1.47 -2.61 -2.39
CA GLY A 88 0.44 -2.65 -3.43
C GLY A 88 0.29 -1.34 -4.18
N TRP A 89 0.65 -0.20 -3.59
CA TRP A 89 0.32 1.11 -4.17
C TRP A 89 1.44 2.14 -4.03
N VAL A 90 1.90 2.41 -2.81
CA VAL A 90 2.84 3.50 -2.54
C VAL A 90 4.18 3.26 -3.21
N TYR A 91 4.83 2.11 -2.96
CA TYR A 91 6.15 1.82 -3.53
C TYR A 91 6.11 1.69 -5.06
N PRO A 92 5.20 0.92 -5.68
CA PRO A 92 5.15 0.81 -7.14
C PRO A 92 4.91 2.16 -7.83
N LEU A 93 3.96 2.97 -7.36
CA LEU A 93 3.70 4.27 -8.00
C LEU A 93 4.81 5.28 -7.73
N ALA A 94 5.38 5.30 -6.52
CA ALA A 94 6.53 6.17 -6.22
C ALA A 94 7.73 5.80 -7.12
N PHE A 95 8.00 4.52 -7.33
CA PHE A 95 9.05 4.05 -8.23
C PHE A 95 8.82 4.52 -9.67
N LEU A 96 7.62 4.31 -10.22
CA LEU A 96 7.29 4.75 -11.59
C LEU A 96 7.35 6.29 -11.74
N ILE A 97 6.86 7.04 -10.75
CA ILE A 97 6.82 8.51 -10.78
C ILE A 97 8.23 9.10 -10.66
N SER A 98 9.00 8.62 -9.68
CA SER A 98 10.36 9.15 -9.41
C SER A 98 11.33 8.87 -10.56
N ASN A 99 11.15 7.79 -11.31
CA ASN A 99 11.93 7.48 -12.51
C ASN A 99 11.39 8.15 -13.78
N GLY A 100 10.28 8.91 -13.70
CA GLY A 100 9.72 9.66 -14.82
C GLY A 100 9.00 8.80 -15.87
N TRP A 101 8.65 7.54 -15.56
CA TRP A 101 7.97 6.65 -16.51
C TRP A 101 6.47 6.89 -16.56
N ILE A 102 5.90 7.44 -15.49
CA ILE A 102 4.50 7.85 -15.40
C ILE A 102 4.42 9.35 -15.07
N ARG A 103 3.43 10.03 -15.64
CA ARG A 103 3.22 11.46 -15.38
C ARG A 103 2.67 11.68 -13.96
N PRO A 104 3.28 12.54 -13.14
CA PRO A 104 2.72 12.90 -11.85
C PRO A 104 1.51 13.85 -12.03
N TYR A 105 0.53 13.69 -11.15
CA TYR A 105 -0.65 14.56 -11.05
C TYR A 105 -0.79 15.12 -9.62
N GLY A 106 0.31 15.65 -9.09
CA GLY A 106 0.39 16.06 -7.68
C GLY A 106 0.12 14.87 -6.75
N CYS A 107 -0.73 15.07 -5.74
CA CYS A 107 -1.13 14.01 -4.81
C CYS A 107 -2.14 12.99 -5.41
N ASN A 108 -2.55 13.14 -6.68
CA ASN A 108 -3.51 12.25 -7.32
C ASN A 108 -2.83 11.07 -8.04
N SER A 109 -2.28 10.14 -7.24
CA SER A 109 -1.65 8.92 -7.73
C SER A 109 -2.64 7.98 -8.45
N ILE A 110 -3.93 8.03 -8.08
CA ILE A 110 -5.02 7.29 -8.73
C ILE A 110 -5.14 7.69 -10.19
N ARG A 111 -5.15 8.99 -10.48
CA ARG A 111 -5.20 9.51 -11.85
C ARG A 111 -3.96 9.10 -12.64
N ALA A 112 -2.78 9.20 -12.04
CA ALA A 112 -1.55 8.77 -12.68
C ALA A 112 -1.67 7.30 -13.13
N ALA A 113 -2.02 6.40 -12.20
CA ALA A 113 -2.22 4.98 -12.49
C ALA A 113 -3.29 4.73 -13.56
N ALA A 114 -4.45 5.39 -13.45
CA ALA A 114 -5.57 5.21 -14.36
C ALA A 114 -5.29 5.67 -15.81
N GLU A 115 -4.44 6.69 -15.99
CA GLU A 115 -4.03 7.13 -17.34
C GLU A 115 -2.88 6.29 -17.93
N TYR A 116 -2.18 5.50 -17.10
CA TYR A 116 -1.00 4.75 -17.51
C TYR A 116 -1.27 3.26 -17.73
N PHE A 117 -1.99 2.61 -16.83
CA PHE A 117 -2.39 1.21 -16.95
C PHE A 117 -3.69 1.08 -17.74
N SER A 118 -3.90 -0.07 -18.38
CA SER A 118 -5.14 -0.31 -19.15
C SER A 118 -6.32 -0.61 -18.22
N LYS A 119 -6.11 -1.53 -17.27
CA LYS A 119 -7.08 -1.88 -16.22
C LYS A 119 -6.33 -2.24 -14.95
N SER A 120 -6.88 -1.86 -13.80
CA SER A 120 -6.28 -2.19 -12.51
C SER A 120 -7.32 -2.76 -11.56
N CYS A 121 -6.97 -3.83 -10.84
CA CYS A 121 -7.72 -4.30 -9.68
C CYS A 121 -7.05 -3.76 -8.42
N VAL A 122 -7.76 -2.91 -7.68
CA VAL A 122 -7.27 -2.24 -6.48
C VAL A 122 -8.36 -2.29 -5.42
N ARG A 123 -8.08 -2.88 -4.26
CA ARG A 123 -9.02 -2.87 -3.13
C ARG A 123 -9.04 -1.49 -2.48
N VAL A 124 -10.22 -0.93 -2.26
CA VAL A 124 -10.42 0.29 -1.44
C VAL A 124 -10.74 -0.17 -0.02
N HIS A 125 -9.95 0.30 0.95
CA HIS A 125 -10.12 0.01 2.38
C HIS A 125 -11.06 1.00 3.06
#